data_AF-A0A8C2XQP7-F1
#
_entry.id   AF-A0A8C2XQP7-F1
#
_cell.length_a   1.000
_cell.length_b   1.000
_cell.length_c   1.000
_cell.angle_alpha   90.00
_cell.angle_beta   90.00
_cell.angle_gamma   90.00
#
_symmetry.space_group_name_H-M   'P 1'
#
loop_
_entity.id
_entity.type
_entity.pdbx_description
1 polymer ?
#
loop_
_entity_poly.entity_id
_entity_poly.type
_entity_poly.pdbx_seq_one_letter_code
_entity_poly.pdbx_strand_id
1 'polypeptide(L)'
;KVHKDGNLITDEAIPGIDLMIAIGVIIMLLGFLGCCGAIRENRCLLLIFFVSLLVIFVLLLALGILGAVEEKKVKQEVTRRLVRIINQFFSFQLKCCGLVNGPSDWDKVPDSCRCNATEPNCTSSVYSTPCSTQIINLMEKHMKVVLGIAFSIAILLIFGMVLSMILYCQISRKDTASTA
;
A
#
# COMPACT_ATOMS: atom_id res chain seq x y z
N LYS A 1 19.13 33.68 -16.76
CA LYS A 1 18.24 33.20 -15.67
C LYS A 1 17.58 31.93 -16.18
N VAL A 2 18.01 30.77 -15.68
CA VAL A 2 17.49 29.47 -16.11
C VAL A 2 16.06 29.33 -15.58
N HIS A 3 15.10 29.16 -16.48
CA HIS A 3 13.69 28.94 -16.16
C HIS A 3 13.60 27.61 -15.43
N LYS A 4 13.24 27.66 -14.14
CA LYS A 4 13.29 26.53 -13.20
C LYS A 4 11.92 25.83 -13.18
N ASP A 5 11.40 25.49 -14.35
CA ASP A 5 10.07 24.87 -14.53
C ASP A 5 10.21 23.40 -14.96
N GLY A 6 11.12 22.69 -14.28
CA GLY A 6 11.46 21.31 -14.60
C GLY A 6 11.04 20.26 -13.57
N ASN A 7 10.37 20.60 -12.45
CA ASN A 7 10.22 19.62 -11.37
C ASN A 7 8.97 19.70 -10.49
N LEU A 8 7.87 20.33 -10.93
CA LEU A 8 6.65 20.39 -10.11
C LEU A 8 5.78 19.11 -10.21
N ILE A 9 5.96 18.30 -11.25
CA ILE A 9 5.24 17.02 -11.44
C ILE A 9 5.90 15.87 -10.67
N THR A 10 7.21 15.97 -10.45
CA THR A 10 8.01 14.97 -9.73
C THR A 10 7.69 15.01 -8.24
N ASP A 11 7.61 16.17 -7.59
CA ASP A 11 7.36 16.27 -6.13
C ASP A 11 6.06 15.60 -5.63
N GLU A 12 5.04 15.49 -6.48
CA GLU A 12 3.71 14.99 -6.10
C GLU A 12 3.50 13.49 -6.44
N ALA A 13 4.28 12.91 -7.37
CA ALA A 13 4.25 11.48 -7.74
C ALA A 13 5.41 10.66 -7.12
N ILE A 14 6.50 11.34 -6.72
CA ILE A 14 7.62 10.78 -5.97
C ILE A 14 7.21 9.97 -4.73
N PRO A 15 6.24 10.37 -3.88
CA PRO A 15 5.99 9.63 -2.64
C PRO A 15 5.49 8.19 -2.88
N GLY A 16 4.76 7.94 -3.97
CA GLY A 16 4.29 6.60 -4.30
C GLY A 16 5.40 5.70 -4.86
N ILE A 17 6.24 6.24 -5.74
CA ILE A 17 7.34 5.51 -6.37
C ILE A 17 8.44 5.21 -5.35
N ASP A 18 8.83 6.19 -4.54
CA ASP A 18 9.82 6.02 -3.47
C ASP A 18 9.36 4.98 -2.45
N LEU A 19 8.06 4.97 -2.10
CA LEU A 19 7.48 3.96 -1.22
C LEU A 19 7.57 2.55 -1.84
N MET A 20 7.25 2.39 -3.12
CA MET A 20 7.36 1.09 -3.81
C MET A 20 8.81 0.60 -3.84
N ILE A 21 9.77 1.49 -4.12
CA ILE A 21 11.20 1.16 -4.10
C ILE A 21 11.64 0.75 -2.70
N ALA A 22 11.26 1.52 -1.67
CA ALA A 22 11.60 1.23 -0.28
C ALA A 22 11.07 -0.14 0.16
N ILE A 23 9.80 -0.45 -0.16
CA ILE A 23 9.21 -1.77 0.11
C ILE A 23 10.00 -2.88 -0.58
N GLY A 24 10.37 -2.70 -1.85
CA GLY A 24 11.16 -3.67 -2.61
C GLY A 24 12.53 -3.96 -1.98
N VAL A 25 13.24 -2.91 -1.56
CA VAL A 25 14.54 -3.03 -0.89
C VAL A 25 14.40 -3.77 0.45
N ILE A 26 13.38 -3.44 1.24
CA ILE A 26 13.12 -4.12 2.53
C ILE A 26 12.85 -5.62 2.30
N ILE A 27 11.99 -5.96 1.34
CA ILE A 27 11.69 -7.37 1.02
C ILE A 27 12.96 -8.12 0.60
N MET A 28 13.81 -7.49 -0.22
CA MET A 28 15.09 -8.09 -0.64
C MET A 28 16.03 -8.34 0.54
N LEU A 29 16.17 -7.38 1.45
CA LEU A 29 16.99 -7.53 2.66
C LEU A 29 16.47 -8.63 3.57
N LEU A 30 15.16 -8.69 3.79
CA LEU A 30 14.53 -9.75 4.59
C LEU A 30 14.74 -11.14 3.96
N GLY A 31 14.60 -11.24 2.64
CA GLY A 31 14.88 -12.47 1.90
C GLY A 31 16.35 -12.91 2.01
N PHE A 32 17.29 -11.96 1.90
CA PHE A 32 18.72 -12.22 2.08
C PHE A 32 19.03 -12.69 3.49
N LEU A 33 18.49 -12.03 4.52
CA LEU A 33 18.67 -12.41 5.93
C LEU A 33 18.11 -13.80 6.22
N GLY A 34 16.91 -14.12 5.72
CA GLY A 34 16.31 -15.44 5.88
C GLY A 34 17.15 -16.53 5.19
N CYS A 35 17.55 -16.31 3.93
CA CYS A 35 18.35 -17.26 3.16
C CYS A 35 19.75 -17.46 3.76
N CYS A 36 20.48 -16.37 4.04
CA CYS A 36 21.81 -16.44 4.64
C CYS A 36 21.78 -16.96 6.09
N GLY A 37 20.74 -16.64 6.86
CA GLY A 37 20.55 -17.18 8.21
C GLY A 37 20.40 -18.69 8.21
N ALA A 38 19.63 -19.24 7.27
CA ALA A 38 19.47 -20.68 7.09
C ALA A 38 20.76 -21.36 6.59
N ILE A 39 21.40 -20.81 5.54
CA ILE A 39 22.59 -21.43 4.93
C ILE A 39 23.81 -21.38 5.86
N ARG A 40 24.02 -20.24 6.54
CA ARG A 40 25.19 -20.06 7.42
C ARG A 40 24.99 -20.65 8.81
N GLU A 41 23.84 -21.28 9.08
CA GLU A 41 23.42 -21.74 10.41
C GLU A 41 23.64 -20.66 11.50
N ASN A 42 23.50 -19.37 11.16
CA ASN A 42 23.80 -18.28 12.08
C ASN A 42 22.54 -17.87 12.85
N ARG A 43 22.51 -18.24 14.14
CA ARG A 43 21.43 -17.94 15.08
C ARG A 43 21.05 -16.46 15.13
N CYS A 44 22.03 -15.55 15.08
CA CYS A 44 21.78 -14.12 15.18
C CYS A 44 21.03 -13.60 13.94
N LEU A 45 21.45 -14.01 12.73
CA LEU A 45 20.77 -13.63 11.49
C LEU A 45 19.34 -14.17 11.44
N LEU A 46 19.15 -15.41 11.89
CA LEU A 46 17.84 -16.06 11.94
C LEU A 46 16.90 -15.39 12.96
N LEU A 47 17.45 -14.93 14.10
CA LEU A 47 16.70 -14.19 15.12
C LEU A 47 16.31 -12.80 14.62
N ILE A 48 17.21 -12.08 13.94
CA ILE A 48 16.90 -10.79 13.31
C ILE A 48 15.76 -10.96 12.30
N PHE A 49 15.81 -12.00 11.47
CA PHE A 49 14.74 -12.32 10.53
C PHE A 49 13.41 -12.60 11.26
N PHE A 50 13.41 -13.43 12.31
CA PHE A 50 12.21 -13.70 13.11
C PHE A 50 11.60 -12.42 13.72
N VAL A 51 12.43 -11.59 14.36
CA VAL A 51 11.98 -10.33 14.99
C VAL A 51 11.42 -9.38 13.93
N SER A 52 12.04 -9.29 12.76
CA SER A 52 11.53 -8.44 11.68
C SER A 52 10.16 -8.88 11.16
N LEU A 53 9.94 -10.19 10.98
CA LEU A 53 8.63 -10.73 10.59
C LEU A 53 7.57 -10.48 11.67
N LEU A 54 7.94 -10.61 12.95
CA LEU A 54 7.05 -10.33 14.08
C LEU A 54 6.61 -8.86 14.09
N VAL A 55 7.55 -7.92 13.91
CA VAL A 55 7.26 -6.48 13.85
C VAL A 55 6.33 -6.17 12.68
N ILE A 56 6.58 -6.74 11.49
CA ILE A 56 5.71 -6.55 10.32
C ILE A 56 4.31 -7.09 10.59
N PHE A 57 4.19 -8.27 11.20
CA PHE A 57 2.89 -8.85 11.55
C PHE A 57 2.09 -7.97 12.51
N VAL A 58 2.72 -7.47 13.57
CA VAL A 58 2.08 -6.54 14.52
C VAL A 58 1.68 -5.23 13.84
N LEU A 59 2.53 -4.68 12.97
CA LEU A 59 2.20 -3.47 12.19
C LEU A 59 1.00 -3.71 11.26
N LEU A 60 0.96 -4.83 10.55
CA LEU A 60 -0.17 -5.17 9.68
C LEU A 60 -1.47 -5.34 10.46
N LEU A 61 -1.42 -5.98 11.65
CA LEU A 61 -2.58 -6.08 12.53
C LEU A 61 -3.01 -4.71 13.06
N ALA A 62 -2.07 -3.88 13.51
CA ALA A 62 -2.38 -2.54 14.00
C ALA A 62 -3.01 -1.67 12.91
N LEU A 63 -2.46 -1.70 11.69
CA LEU A 63 -3.00 -1.00 10.53
C LEU A 63 -4.37 -1.54 10.12
N GLY A 64 -4.58 -2.86 10.19
CA GLY A 64 -5.86 -3.49 9.92
C GLY A 64 -6.94 -3.07 10.93
N ILE A 65 -6.62 -3.08 12.22
CA ILE A 65 -7.52 -2.65 13.28
C ILE A 65 -7.79 -1.14 13.17
N LEU A 66 -6.74 -0.32 13.00
CA LEU A 66 -6.89 1.14 12.85
C LEU A 66 -7.73 1.48 11.62
N GLY A 67 -7.50 0.79 10.51
CA GLY A 67 -8.28 0.94 9.28
C GLY A 67 -9.74 0.52 9.43
N ALA A 68 -10.03 -0.45 10.29
CA ALA A 68 -11.40 -0.87 10.58
C ALA A 68 -12.12 0.05 11.58
N VAL A 69 -11.39 0.66 12.53
CA VAL A 69 -11.97 1.42 13.66
C VAL A 69 -12.10 2.92 13.35
N GLU A 70 -11.19 3.52 12.58
CA GLU A 70 -11.09 4.98 12.41
C GLU A 70 -11.37 5.43 10.96
N GLU A 71 -12.64 5.46 10.52
CA GLU A 71 -13.02 6.05 9.23
C GLU A 71 -12.78 7.59 9.15
N LYS A 72 -12.61 8.26 10.29
CA LYS A 72 -12.71 9.74 10.39
C LYS A 72 -11.44 10.47 10.83
N LYS A 73 -10.54 9.90 11.64
CA LYS A 73 -9.35 10.63 12.13
C LYS A 73 -8.11 10.56 11.23
N VAL A 74 -7.96 9.51 10.41
CA VAL A 74 -6.82 9.40 9.47
C VAL A 74 -6.89 10.47 8.36
N LYS A 75 -8.06 11.07 8.16
CA LYS A 75 -8.37 12.01 7.06
C LYS A 75 -8.06 13.49 7.33
N GLN A 76 -7.59 13.87 8.52
CA GLN A 76 -7.53 15.31 8.83
C GLN A 76 -6.16 15.95 8.54
N GLU A 77 -5.06 15.19 8.62
CA GLU A 77 -3.70 15.75 8.45
C GLU A 77 -3.09 15.49 7.06
N VAL A 78 -3.52 14.44 6.34
CA VAL A 78 -2.86 13.98 5.10
C VAL A 78 -3.55 14.48 3.82
N THR A 79 -4.73 15.09 3.94
CA THR A 79 -5.78 14.81 2.95
C THR A 79 -6.00 15.92 1.92
N ARG A 80 -5.62 17.19 2.11
CA ARG A 80 -6.01 18.24 1.13
C ARG A 80 -5.18 18.28 -0.16
N ARG A 81 -3.92 17.87 -0.14
CA ARG A 81 -3.07 17.79 -1.35
C ARG A 81 -3.19 16.42 -2.01
N LEU A 82 -3.05 15.36 -1.21
CA LEU A 82 -3.13 13.99 -1.68
C LEU A 82 -4.50 13.66 -2.29
N VAL A 83 -5.60 14.17 -1.71
CA VAL A 83 -6.94 13.94 -2.29
C VAL A 83 -7.11 14.59 -3.65
N ARG A 84 -6.49 15.75 -3.94
CA ARG A 84 -6.64 16.35 -5.27
C ARG A 84 -5.99 15.51 -6.35
N ILE A 85 -4.80 14.97 -6.08
CA ILE A 85 -4.06 14.10 -7.01
C ILE A 85 -4.78 12.76 -7.19
N ILE A 86 -5.19 12.15 -6.07
CA ILE A 86 -5.97 10.93 -6.07
C ILE A 86 -7.27 11.15 -6.87
N ASN A 87 -8.00 12.25 -6.62
CA ASN A 87 -9.24 12.54 -7.33
C ASN A 87 -8.99 12.70 -8.84
N GLN A 88 -7.90 13.35 -9.26
CA GLN A 88 -7.56 13.45 -10.69
C GLN A 88 -7.23 12.10 -11.32
N PHE A 89 -6.45 11.26 -10.63
CA PHE A 89 -6.10 9.91 -11.10
C PHE A 89 -7.34 9.01 -11.20
N PHE A 90 -8.18 9.02 -10.17
CA PHE A 90 -9.43 8.27 -10.13
C PHE A 90 -10.44 8.81 -11.16
N SER A 91 -10.49 10.13 -11.41
CA SER A 91 -11.32 10.71 -12.47
C SER A 91 -11.02 10.12 -13.84
N PHE A 92 -9.74 10.00 -14.19
CA PHE A 92 -9.31 9.41 -15.46
C PHE A 92 -9.60 7.90 -15.52
N GLN A 93 -9.31 7.17 -14.44
CA GLN A 93 -9.45 5.71 -14.40
C GLN A 93 -10.90 5.22 -14.26
N LEU A 94 -11.74 5.91 -13.48
CA LEU A 94 -13.11 5.51 -13.13
C LEU A 94 -14.19 6.34 -13.83
N LYS A 95 -13.82 7.23 -14.77
CA LYS A 95 -14.77 8.04 -15.56
C LYS A 95 -15.78 8.79 -14.69
N CYS A 96 -15.26 9.58 -13.75
CA CYS A 96 -16.04 10.32 -12.76
C CYS A 96 -15.48 11.74 -12.58
N CYS A 97 -16.29 12.67 -12.09
CA CYS A 97 -15.83 14.02 -11.77
C CYS A 97 -16.29 14.48 -10.40
N GLY A 98 -15.36 15.09 -9.64
CA GLY A 98 -15.62 15.54 -8.28
C GLY A 98 -15.68 14.41 -7.27
N LEU A 99 -15.38 14.70 -6.01
CA LEU A 99 -15.27 13.65 -4.99
C LEU A 99 -16.64 13.30 -4.42
N VAL A 100 -17.43 14.31 -4.03
CA VAL A 100 -18.69 14.16 -3.31
C VAL A 100 -19.87 14.73 -4.12
N ASN A 101 -19.76 15.96 -4.62
CA ASN A 101 -20.89 16.66 -5.25
C ASN A 101 -20.79 16.76 -6.78
N GLY A 102 -19.94 15.94 -7.41
CA GLY A 102 -19.79 15.97 -8.86
C GLY A 102 -18.93 17.15 -9.35
N PRO A 103 -19.14 17.64 -10.58
CA PRO A 103 -18.40 18.79 -11.14
C PRO A 103 -18.42 20.06 -10.29
N SER A 104 -19.42 20.22 -9.41
CA SER A 104 -19.57 21.34 -8.48
C SER A 104 -18.50 21.42 -7.40
N ASP A 105 -17.73 20.35 -7.19
CA ASP A 105 -16.58 20.36 -6.26
C ASP A 105 -15.39 21.16 -6.81
N TRP A 106 -15.44 21.62 -8.06
CA TRP A 106 -14.38 22.35 -8.73
C TRP A 106 -14.82 23.76 -9.16
N ASP A 107 -14.06 24.79 -8.73
CA ASP A 107 -14.22 26.15 -9.27
C ASP A 107 -13.90 26.22 -10.77
N LYS A 108 -12.91 25.43 -11.20
CA LYS A 108 -12.57 25.21 -12.61
C LYS A 108 -12.39 23.72 -12.86
N VAL A 109 -13.28 23.14 -13.65
CA VAL A 109 -13.27 21.71 -13.98
C VAL A 109 -11.95 21.35 -14.69
N PRO A 110 -11.17 20.39 -14.15
CA PRO A 110 -9.93 19.96 -14.78
C PRO A 110 -10.19 19.10 -16.02
N ASP A 111 -9.22 19.04 -16.93
CA ASP A 111 -9.34 18.25 -18.17
C ASP A 111 -9.57 16.75 -17.90
N SER A 112 -9.14 16.23 -16.76
CA SER A 112 -9.40 14.85 -16.31
C SER A 112 -10.88 14.51 -16.09
N CYS A 113 -11.75 15.52 -16.01
CA CYS A 113 -13.21 15.35 -15.88
C CYS A 113 -13.95 15.40 -17.23
N ARG A 114 -13.27 15.74 -18.32
CA ARG A 114 -13.90 15.88 -19.64
C ARG A 114 -14.19 14.52 -20.24
N CYS A 115 -15.34 14.40 -20.90
CA CYS A 115 -15.80 13.19 -21.57
C CYS A 115 -16.35 13.48 -22.95
N ASN A 116 -16.40 12.45 -23.79
CA ASN A 116 -17.05 12.54 -25.09
C ASN A 116 -18.57 12.35 -24.93
N ALA A 117 -19.37 13.10 -25.69
CA ALA A 117 -20.84 13.08 -25.59
C ALA A 117 -21.47 11.70 -25.90
N THR A 118 -20.71 10.79 -26.51
CA THR A 118 -21.12 9.41 -26.77
C THR A 118 -21.02 8.50 -25.54
N GLU A 119 -20.35 8.93 -24.47
CA GLU A 119 -20.19 8.11 -23.27
C GLU A 119 -21.38 8.18 -22.32
N PRO A 120 -21.77 7.05 -21.70
CA PRO A 120 -22.79 7.05 -20.65
C PRO A 120 -22.32 7.90 -19.46
N ASN A 121 -23.24 8.67 -18.86
CA ASN A 121 -22.99 9.59 -17.73
C ASN A 121 -22.18 10.85 -18.06
N CYS A 122 -22.05 11.19 -19.34
CA CYS A 122 -21.49 12.46 -19.80
C CYS A 122 -22.60 13.51 -20.00
N THR A 123 -22.51 14.65 -19.31
CA THR A 123 -23.43 15.79 -19.53
C THR A 123 -22.60 17.02 -19.87
N SER A 124 -22.93 17.67 -20.98
CA SER A 124 -22.21 18.89 -21.41
C SER A 124 -20.69 18.69 -21.50
N SER A 125 -20.24 17.53 -22.03
CA SER A 125 -18.82 17.13 -22.14
C SER A 125 -18.05 16.95 -20.83
N VAL A 126 -18.76 16.78 -19.70
CA VAL A 126 -18.19 16.53 -18.37
C VAL A 126 -18.89 15.34 -17.70
N TYR A 127 -18.13 14.51 -16.97
CA TYR A 127 -18.73 13.39 -16.23
C TYR A 127 -19.62 13.91 -15.09
N SER A 128 -20.87 13.48 -15.05
CA SER A 128 -21.83 13.90 -14.02
C SER A 128 -21.79 13.03 -12.77
N THR A 129 -21.17 11.85 -12.86
CA THR A 129 -21.07 10.91 -11.73
C THR A 129 -19.94 11.30 -10.77
N PRO A 130 -20.23 11.42 -9.46
CA PRO A 130 -19.19 11.67 -8.46
C PRO A 130 -18.26 10.47 -8.31
N CYS A 131 -16.99 10.72 -8.02
CA CYS A 131 -15.99 9.67 -7.87
C CYS A 131 -16.20 8.81 -6.61
N SER A 132 -16.79 9.35 -5.54
CA SER A 132 -17.10 8.57 -4.33
C SER A 132 -17.97 7.35 -4.62
N THR A 133 -18.99 7.47 -5.47
CA THR A 133 -19.88 6.34 -5.80
C THR A 133 -19.16 5.28 -6.62
N GLN A 134 -18.35 5.69 -7.60
CA GLN A 134 -17.52 4.76 -8.38
C GLN A 134 -16.47 4.06 -7.52
N ILE A 135 -15.84 4.78 -6.58
CA ILE A 135 -14.87 4.22 -5.63
C ILE A 135 -15.56 3.20 -4.72
N ILE A 136 -16.73 3.50 -4.17
CA ILE A 136 -17.50 2.57 -3.33
C ILE A 136 -17.87 1.32 -4.12
N ASN A 137 -18.40 1.46 -5.33
CA ASN A 137 -18.75 0.33 -6.20
C ASN A 137 -17.52 -0.53 -6.53
N LEU A 138 -16.37 0.11 -6.79
CA LEU A 138 -15.12 -0.60 -7.03
C LEU A 138 -14.65 -1.34 -5.77
N MET A 139 -14.73 -0.69 -4.60
CA MET A 139 -14.37 -1.30 -3.32
C MET A 139 -15.26 -2.50 -3.02
N GLU A 140 -16.58 -2.40 -3.18
CA GLU A 140 -17.50 -3.53 -2.98
C GLU A 140 -17.20 -4.70 -3.91
N LYS A 141 -16.86 -4.41 -5.17
CA LYS A 141 -16.52 -5.43 -6.16
C LYS A 141 -15.20 -6.14 -5.85
N HIS A 142 -14.20 -5.40 -5.37
CA HIS A 142 -12.83 -5.92 -5.17
C HIS A 142 -12.47 -6.23 -3.71
N MET A 143 -13.34 -5.91 -2.74
CA MET A 143 -13.10 -6.15 -1.31
C MET A 143 -12.70 -7.60 -1.04
N LYS A 144 -13.39 -8.56 -1.67
CA LYS A 144 -13.09 -10.00 -1.51
C LYS A 144 -11.65 -10.34 -1.93
N VAL A 145 -11.17 -9.74 -3.02
CA VAL A 145 -9.81 -9.96 -3.52
C VAL A 145 -8.78 -9.36 -2.56
N VAL A 146 -9.02 -8.13 -2.10
CA VAL A 146 -8.14 -7.43 -1.14
C VAL A 146 -8.04 -8.21 0.17
N LEU A 147 -9.16 -8.67 0.71
CA LEU A 147 -9.20 -9.49 1.93
C LEU A 147 -8.44 -10.81 1.75
N GLY A 148 -8.57 -11.44 0.57
CA GLY A 148 -7.82 -12.66 0.24
C GLY A 148 -6.30 -12.46 0.22
N ILE A 149 -5.83 -11.35 -0.37
CA ILE A 149 -4.40 -11.01 -0.39
C ILE A 149 -3.89 -10.78 1.04
N ALA A 150 -4.62 -10.02 1.87
CA ALA A 150 -4.24 -9.76 3.25
C ALA A 150 -4.14 -11.05 4.08
N PHE A 151 -5.11 -11.96 3.93
CA PHE A 151 -5.11 -13.26 4.61
C PHE A 151 -3.93 -14.13 4.18
N SER A 152 -3.62 -14.13 2.89
CA SER A 152 -2.49 -14.89 2.32
C SER A 152 -1.15 -14.40 2.88
N ILE A 153 -0.97 -13.08 2.97
CA ILE A 153 0.23 -12.47 3.56
C ILE A 153 0.36 -12.85 5.03
N ALA A 154 -0.75 -12.81 5.80
CA ALA A 154 -0.72 -13.19 7.22
C ALA A 154 -0.27 -14.65 7.41
N ILE A 155 -0.76 -15.57 6.59
CA ILE A 155 -0.33 -16.98 6.63
C ILE A 155 1.16 -17.12 6.30
N LEU A 156 1.63 -16.45 5.25
CA LEU A 156 3.05 -16.51 4.85
C LEU A 156 3.98 -15.98 5.95
N LEU A 157 3.58 -14.91 6.65
CA LEU A 157 4.34 -14.38 7.78
C LEU A 157 4.39 -15.37 8.95
N ILE A 158 3.26 -15.98 9.32
CA ILE A 158 3.19 -16.99 10.38
C ILE A 158 4.07 -18.19 10.04
N PHE A 159 3.99 -18.67 8.80
CA PHE A 159 4.81 -19.78 8.33
C PHE A 159 6.32 -19.44 8.40
N GLY A 160 6.71 -18.24 7.97
CA GLY A 160 8.08 -17.76 8.09
C GLY A 160 8.57 -17.70 9.54
N MET A 161 7.74 -17.22 10.46
CA MET A 161 8.05 -17.19 11.89
C MET A 161 8.23 -18.59 12.48
N VAL A 162 7.33 -19.52 12.16
CA VAL A 162 7.39 -20.92 12.65
C VAL A 162 8.64 -21.61 12.14
N LEU A 163 8.92 -21.53 10.83
CA LEU A 163 10.12 -22.14 10.25
C LEU A 163 11.41 -21.56 10.83
N SER A 164 11.46 -20.25 11.03
CA SER A 164 12.60 -19.59 11.66
C SER A 164 12.84 -20.10 13.08
N MET A 165 11.78 -20.28 13.87
CA MET A 165 11.91 -20.81 15.23
C MET A 165 12.34 -22.27 15.25
N ILE A 166 11.83 -23.10 14.33
CA ILE A 166 12.25 -24.50 14.20
C ILE A 166 13.74 -24.58 13.88
N LEU A 167 14.21 -23.84 12.87
CA LEU A 167 15.63 -23.80 12.50
C LEU A 167 16.50 -23.25 13.63
N TYR A 168 16.03 -22.22 14.34
CA TYR A 168 16.72 -21.67 15.51
C TYR A 168 16.93 -22.74 16.57
N CYS A 169 15.86 -23.47 16.92
CA CYS A 169 15.92 -24.55 17.90
C CYS A 169 16.83 -25.70 17.47
N GLN A 170 16.85 -26.05 16.18
CA GLN A 170 17.73 -27.10 15.67
C GLN A 170 19.21 -26.72 15.79
N ILE A 171 19.57 -25.50 15.35
CA ILE A 171 20.92 -24.96 15.52
C ILE A 171 21.25 -24.83 17.01
N SER A 172 20.27 -24.42 17.83
CA SER A 172 20.41 -24.31 19.28
C SER A 172 20.89 -25.61 19.90
N ARG A 173 20.25 -26.72 19.52
CA ARG A 173 20.57 -28.06 20.01
C ARG A 173 21.90 -28.58 19.47
N LYS A 174 22.25 -28.27 18.22
CA LYS A 174 23.50 -28.69 17.58
C LYS A 174 24.72 -28.15 18.34
N ASP A 175 24.74 -26.87 18.70
CA ASP A 175 25.92 -26.32 19.40
C ASP A 175 26.00 -26.80 20.85
N THR A 176 24.85 -27.05 21.53
CA THR A 176 24.86 -27.66 22.87
C THR A 176 25.44 -29.08 22.82
N ALA A 177 25.09 -29.88 21.81
CA ALA A 177 25.60 -31.24 21.65
C ALA A 177 27.10 -31.29 21.27
N SER A 178 27.61 -30.27 20.58
CA SER A 178 29.03 -30.20 20.22
C SER A 178 29.94 -29.69 21.36
N THR A 179 29.36 -29.13 22.42
CA THR A 179 30.09 -28.58 23.57
C THR A 179 30.12 -29.55 24.77
N ALA A 180 29.34 -30.63 24.72
CA ALA A 180 29.31 -31.71 25.70
C ALA A 180 30.27 -32.84 25.29
#